data_AF-A0A497DRL4-F1
#
_entry.id   AF-A0A497DRL4-F1
#
_cell.length_a   1.000
_cell.length_b   1.000
_cell.length_c   1.000
_cell.angle_alpha   90.00
_cell.angle_beta   90.00
_cell.angle_gamma   90.00
#
_symmetry.space_group_name_H-M   'P 1'
#
loop_
_entity.id
_entity.type
_entity.pdbx_description
1 polymer ?
#
loop_
_entity_poly.entity_id
_entity_poly.type
_entity_poly.pdbx_seq_one_letter_code
_entity_poly.pdbx_strand_id
1 'polypeptide(L)'
;MKTSTVCKLSALLVILTIGTLSPLQAQNPEALFQQGLIKEEGEGSLQEAIDIYIKVASDESVERPLQANALLHMGLCYEKLGRAEAQKTYRYIVNNYPDQPETVKVAREKLALLSQTEINETEKSGELSIRKVWEVPDYLFGEVSPDGKYISYGTWSTGDLAIYELANGKTRRLTNNDSSNRSQVYAEYSRWSPDGKQIVYTWRNGMEYELRTIGLDGSEPKVLYTNKEARYIA
;
A
#
# COMPACT_ATOMS: atom_id res chain seq x y z
N MET A 1 74.41 -41.49 -41.92
CA MET A 1 73.63 -40.31 -42.30
C MET A 1 72.16 -40.71 -42.44
N LYS A 2 71.29 -40.10 -41.61
CA LYS A 2 69.89 -39.73 -41.83
C LYS A 2 68.87 -40.71 -42.49
N THR A 3 67.85 -41.06 -41.68
CA THR A 3 66.36 -40.99 -41.92
C THR A 3 65.77 -41.83 -43.09
N SER A 4 64.58 -42.47 -43.07
CA SER A 4 63.36 -42.37 -42.24
C SER A 4 62.36 -43.52 -42.57
N THR A 5 61.45 -43.83 -41.63
CA THR A 5 60.00 -44.19 -41.78
C THR A 5 59.66 -45.55 -42.44
N VAL A 6 58.79 -46.41 -41.90
CA VAL A 6 57.30 -46.41 -41.91
C VAL A 6 56.83 -47.52 -40.92
N CYS A 7 56.12 -47.23 -39.82
CA CYS A 7 54.66 -47.10 -39.64
C CYS A 7 53.82 -48.36 -39.95
N LYS A 8 53.40 -49.11 -38.91
CA LYS A 8 52.17 -49.92 -38.92
C LYS A 8 51.49 -49.90 -37.54
N LEU A 9 50.32 -49.26 -37.51
CA LEU A 9 49.32 -49.28 -36.44
C LEU A 9 48.79 -50.70 -36.21
N SER A 10 48.58 -51.07 -34.95
CA SER A 10 47.75 -52.21 -34.55
C SER A 10 46.93 -51.81 -33.33
N ALA A 11 45.65 -52.14 -33.39
CA ALA A 11 44.56 -51.62 -32.58
C ALA A 11 44.53 -52.19 -31.16
N LEU A 12 44.10 -51.35 -30.20
CA LEU A 12 43.54 -51.82 -28.93
C LEU A 12 42.28 -50.97 -28.64
N LEU A 13 41.12 -51.55 -28.93
CA LEU A 13 39.81 -50.98 -28.61
C LEU A 13 39.44 -51.45 -27.20
N VAL A 14 39.61 -50.59 -26.19
CA VAL A 14 39.11 -50.85 -24.84
C VAL A 14 37.63 -50.46 -24.81
N ILE A 15 36.76 -51.45 -24.73
CA ILE A 15 35.31 -51.27 -24.55
C ILE A 15 35.11 -50.79 -23.11
N LEU A 16 34.85 -49.50 -22.94
CA LEU A 16 34.40 -48.92 -21.67
C LEU A 16 32.92 -49.30 -21.50
N THR A 17 32.65 -50.36 -20.76
CA THR A 17 31.30 -50.67 -20.30
C THR A 17 30.88 -49.61 -19.29
N ILE A 18 30.14 -48.61 -19.74
CA ILE A 18 29.38 -47.73 -18.86
C ILE A 18 28.30 -48.60 -18.23
N GLY A 19 28.58 -49.15 -17.06
CA GLY A 19 27.55 -49.68 -16.19
C GLY A 19 26.60 -48.54 -15.88
N THR A 20 25.37 -48.59 -16.41
CA THR A 20 24.31 -47.69 -15.99
C THR A 20 23.94 -48.09 -14.57
N LEU A 21 24.64 -47.51 -13.60
CA LEU A 21 24.15 -47.36 -12.24
C LEU A 21 22.89 -46.50 -12.36
N SER A 22 21.74 -47.15 -12.49
CA SER A 22 20.47 -46.50 -12.19
C SER A 22 20.58 -46.02 -10.74
N PRO A 23 20.40 -44.72 -10.43
CA PRO A 23 20.27 -44.31 -9.06
C PRO A 23 18.92 -44.85 -8.58
N LEU A 24 18.94 -46.02 -7.93
CA LEU A 24 17.96 -46.34 -6.90
C LEU A 24 18.26 -45.37 -5.75
N GLN A 25 17.81 -44.14 -5.93
CA GLN A 25 17.91 -43.08 -4.95
C GLN A 25 16.85 -43.40 -3.90
N ALA A 26 17.23 -44.21 -2.90
CA ALA A 26 16.59 -44.11 -1.60
C ALA A 26 16.75 -42.63 -1.21
N GLN A 27 15.66 -41.86 -1.25
CA GLN A 27 15.68 -40.44 -0.96
C GLN A 27 15.99 -40.27 0.52
N ASN A 28 17.26 -40.11 0.83
CA ASN A 28 17.73 -39.80 2.17
C ASN A 28 17.09 -38.45 2.62
N PRO A 29 16.51 -38.34 3.83
CA PRO A 29 15.90 -37.11 4.30
C PRO A 29 16.82 -35.88 4.21
N GLU A 30 18.11 -36.02 4.48
CA GLU A 30 19.08 -34.94 4.33
C GLU A 30 19.23 -34.52 2.86
N ALA A 31 19.21 -35.47 1.92
CA ALA A 31 19.31 -35.16 0.49
C ALA A 31 18.06 -34.42 0.00
N LEU A 32 16.87 -34.78 0.51
CA LEU A 32 15.64 -34.04 0.26
C LEU A 32 15.71 -32.62 0.84
N PHE A 33 16.20 -32.47 2.07
CA PHE A 33 16.37 -31.13 2.66
C PHE A 33 17.33 -30.26 1.84
N GLN A 34 18.46 -30.80 1.39
CA GLN A 34 19.39 -30.09 0.50
C GLN A 34 18.75 -29.72 -0.85
N GLN A 35 17.90 -30.59 -1.40
CA GLN A 35 17.12 -30.26 -2.60
C GLN A 35 16.20 -29.07 -2.37
N GLY A 36 15.54 -29.00 -1.20
CA GLY A 36 14.72 -27.87 -0.79
C GLY A 36 15.52 -26.56 -0.75
N LEU A 37 16.72 -26.58 -0.19
CA LEU A 37 17.61 -25.41 -0.13
C LEU A 37 18.01 -24.92 -1.53
N ILE A 38 18.34 -25.83 -2.46
CA ILE A 38 18.65 -25.48 -3.85
C ILE A 38 17.46 -24.79 -4.51
N LYS A 39 16.25 -25.28 -4.26
CA LYS A 39 15.02 -24.66 -4.78
C LYS A 39 14.76 -23.30 -4.16
N GLU A 40 15.00 -23.15 -2.87
CA GLU A 40 14.80 -21.89 -2.13
C GLU A 40 15.81 -20.81 -2.53
N GLU A 41 17.10 -21.11 -2.46
CA GLU A 41 18.19 -20.12 -2.58
C GLU A 41 18.81 -20.07 -3.98
N GLY A 42 18.85 -21.20 -4.69
CA GLY A 42 19.44 -21.29 -6.02
C GLY A 42 18.47 -20.89 -7.12
N GLU A 43 17.28 -21.50 -7.14
CA GLU A 43 16.28 -21.29 -8.21
C GLU A 43 15.24 -20.21 -7.88
N GLY A 44 15.04 -19.88 -6.60
CA GLY A 44 13.96 -19.00 -6.15
C GLY A 44 12.56 -19.61 -6.30
N SER A 45 12.49 -20.93 -6.52
CA SER A 45 11.26 -21.72 -6.67
C SER A 45 10.65 -22.02 -5.30
N LEU A 46 10.19 -20.97 -4.61
CA LEU A 46 9.78 -21.02 -3.19
C LEU A 46 8.63 -22.01 -2.93
N GLN A 47 7.68 -22.15 -3.86
CA GLN A 47 6.57 -23.11 -3.71
C GLN A 47 7.06 -24.56 -3.79
N GLU A 48 7.95 -24.87 -4.74
CA GLU A 48 8.54 -26.21 -4.85
C GLU A 48 9.41 -26.54 -3.63
N ALA A 49 10.15 -25.56 -3.12
CA ALA A 49 10.92 -25.69 -1.88
C ALA A 49 10.01 -26.03 -0.68
N ILE A 50 8.88 -25.33 -0.54
CA ILE A 50 7.87 -25.62 0.50
C ILE A 50 7.37 -27.06 0.39
N ASP A 51 7.02 -27.52 -0.82
CA ASP A 51 6.51 -28.88 -1.03
C ASP A 51 7.55 -29.95 -0.65
N ILE A 52 8.84 -29.67 -0.81
CA ILE A 52 9.94 -30.53 -0.35
C ILE A 52 10.06 -30.49 1.18
N TYR A 53 10.06 -29.30 1.79
CA TYR A 53 10.18 -29.16 3.24
C TYR A 53 9.01 -29.80 4.00
N ILE A 54 7.79 -29.75 3.44
CA ILE A 54 6.63 -30.46 3.99
C ILE A 54 6.93 -31.95 4.10
N LYS A 55 7.49 -32.57 3.06
CA LYS A 55 7.82 -34.01 3.07
C LYS A 55 8.79 -34.33 4.20
N VAL A 56 9.87 -33.56 4.32
CA VAL A 56 10.88 -33.76 5.37
C VAL A 56 10.31 -33.53 6.78
N ALA A 57 9.49 -32.50 6.97
CA ALA A 57 8.91 -32.17 8.27
C ALA A 57 7.80 -33.15 8.70
N SER A 58 7.10 -33.78 7.74
CA SER A 58 6.00 -34.72 8.01
C SER A 58 6.47 -36.18 8.18
N ASP A 59 7.72 -36.48 7.87
CA ASP A 59 8.25 -37.84 7.93
C ASP A 59 8.74 -38.16 9.36
N GLU A 60 8.04 -39.07 10.03
CA GLU A 60 8.33 -39.50 11.41
C GLU A 60 9.67 -40.24 11.55
N SER A 61 10.26 -40.73 10.46
CA SER A 61 11.57 -41.37 10.48
C SER A 61 12.73 -40.36 10.57
N VAL A 62 12.44 -39.08 10.35
CA VAL A 62 13.43 -38.01 10.33
C VAL A 62 13.77 -37.53 11.73
N GLU A 63 15.06 -37.37 11.99
CA GLU A 63 15.59 -36.76 13.21
C GLU A 63 14.92 -35.40 13.49
N ARG A 64 14.49 -35.19 14.73
CA ARG A 64 13.74 -33.99 15.17
C ARG A 64 14.45 -32.66 14.84
N PRO A 65 15.79 -32.52 14.93
CA PRO A 65 16.50 -31.33 14.47
C PRO A 65 16.32 -31.03 12.97
N LEU A 66 16.33 -32.07 12.12
CA LEU A 66 16.16 -31.89 10.68
C LEU A 66 14.71 -31.52 10.33
N GLN A 67 13.73 -32.11 11.01
CA GLN A 67 12.33 -31.68 10.88
C GLN A 67 12.14 -30.20 11.29
N ALA A 68 12.74 -29.78 12.41
CA ALA A 68 12.66 -28.40 12.88
C ALA A 68 13.30 -27.42 11.88
N ASN A 69 14.44 -27.77 11.28
CA ASN A 69 15.07 -26.97 10.24
C ASN A 69 14.22 -26.91 8.97
N ALA A 70 13.63 -28.02 8.53
CA ALA A 70 12.69 -28.03 7.41
C ALA A 70 11.50 -27.09 7.64
N LEU A 71 10.90 -27.13 8.84
CA LEU A 71 9.83 -26.20 9.23
C LEU A 71 10.28 -24.74 9.24
N LEU A 72 11.50 -24.46 9.70
CA LEU A 72 12.05 -23.11 9.72
C LEU A 72 12.16 -22.55 8.29
N HIS A 73 12.76 -23.31 7.39
CA HIS A 73 12.89 -22.93 5.98
C HIS A 73 11.53 -22.83 5.27
N MET A 74 10.59 -23.72 5.57
CA MET A 74 9.21 -23.59 5.12
C MET A 74 8.59 -22.25 5.56
N GLY A 75 8.79 -21.87 6.83
CA GLY A 75 8.36 -20.57 7.35
C GLY A 75 9.01 -19.40 6.61
N LEU A 76 10.31 -19.47 6.34
CA LEU A 76 11.06 -18.45 5.59
C LEU A 76 10.55 -18.30 4.14
N CYS A 77 10.23 -19.41 3.47
CA CYS A 77 9.61 -19.38 2.15
C CYS A 77 8.23 -18.73 2.18
N TYR A 78 7.39 -19.07 3.17
CA TYR A 78 6.09 -18.40 3.33
C TYR A 78 6.22 -16.90 3.60
N GLU A 79 7.22 -16.49 4.39
CA GLU A 79 7.53 -15.08 4.66
C GLU A 79 7.92 -14.36 3.36
N LYS A 80 8.84 -14.93 2.57
CA LYS A 80 9.26 -14.40 1.26
C LYS A 80 8.08 -14.28 0.27
N LEU A 81 7.08 -15.14 0.40
CA LEU A 81 5.85 -15.12 -0.41
C LEU A 81 4.76 -14.18 0.14
N GLY A 82 4.96 -13.53 1.30
CA GLY A 82 3.97 -12.67 1.95
C GLY A 82 2.73 -13.42 2.46
N ARG A 83 2.87 -14.70 2.79
CA ARG A 83 1.75 -15.57 3.19
C ARG A 83 1.58 -15.65 4.71
N ALA A 84 0.33 -15.62 5.17
CA ALA A 84 -0.02 -15.66 6.60
C ALA A 84 0.40 -16.99 7.29
N GLU A 85 0.64 -18.04 6.49
CA GLU A 85 1.16 -19.33 6.90
C GLU A 85 2.55 -19.24 7.55
N ALA A 86 3.34 -18.19 7.25
CA ALA A 86 4.65 -17.97 7.87
C ALA A 86 4.54 -17.90 9.39
N GLN A 87 3.65 -17.06 9.90
CA GLN A 87 3.42 -16.92 11.34
C GLN A 87 2.88 -18.20 11.98
N LYS A 88 2.02 -18.93 11.27
CA LYS A 88 1.49 -20.21 11.78
C LYS A 88 2.62 -21.22 11.94
N THR A 89 3.51 -21.28 10.96
CA THR A 89 4.69 -22.16 10.96
C THR A 89 5.65 -21.82 12.09
N TYR A 90 6.00 -20.54 12.26
CA TYR A 90 6.88 -20.14 13.36
C TYR A 90 6.29 -20.39 14.74
N ARG A 91 4.98 -20.13 14.93
CA ARG A 91 4.29 -20.50 16.19
C ARG A 91 4.32 -22.00 16.43
N TYR A 92 4.13 -22.80 15.38
CA TYR A 92 4.19 -24.25 15.48
C TYR A 92 5.58 -24.73 15.93
N ILE A 93 6.67 -24.17 15.40
CA ILE A 93 8.04 -24.48 15.83
C ILE A 93 8.23 -24.16 17.31
N VAL A 94 7.86 -22.95 17.74
CA VAL A 94 8.02 -22.50 19.14
C VAL A 94 7.27 -23.40 20.13
N ASN A 95 6.09 -23.90 19.74
CA ASN A 95 5.24 -24.72 20.61
C ASN A 95 5.62 -26.21 20.63
N ASN A 96 6.07 -26.76 19.50
CA ASN A 96 6.23 -28.21 19.33
C ASN A 96 7.70 -28.68 19.32
N TYR A 97 8.66 -27.76 19.16
CA TYR A 97 10.10 -28.06 19.15
C TYR A 97 10.87 -27.27 20.22
N PRO A 98 10.40 -27.20 21.49
CA PRO A 98 11.10 -26.45 22.54
C PRO A 98 12.50 -27.00 22.85
N ASP A 99 12.77 -28.24 22.45
CA ASP A 99 14.06 -28.93 22.54
C ASP A 99 15.09 -28.49 21.48
N GLN A 100 14.68 -27.67 20.49
CA GLN A 100 15.54 -27.15 19.42
C GLN A 100 15.78 -25.64 19.61
N PRO A 101 16.67 -25.23 20.54
CA PRO A 101 16.75 -23.85 21.04
C PRO A 101 17.13 -22.83 19.95
N GLU A 102 18.02 -23.19 19.04
CA GLU A 102 18.45 -22.29 17.96
C GLU A 102 17.31 -22.02 16.97
N THR A 103 16.61 -23.06 16.53
CA THR A 103 15.46 -22.95 15.63
C THR A 103 14.32 -22.15 16.27
N VAL A 104 14.04 -22.40 17.56
CA VAL A 104 13.01 -21.67 18.33
C VAL A 104 13.38 -20.20 18.47
N LYS A 105 14.66 -19.88 18.72
CA LYS A 105 15.14 -18.51 18.81
C LYS A 105 14.88 -17.76 17.50
N VAL A 106 15.28 -18.32 16.36
CA VAL A 106 15.03 -17.72 15.05
C VAL A 106 13.53 -17.54 14.78
N ALA A 107 12.72 -18.56 15.08
CA ALA A 107 11.27 -18.48 14.90
C ALA A 107 10.62 -17.36 15.75
N ARG A 108 11.08 -17.14 16.99
CA ARG A 108 10.62 -16.03 17.84
C ARG A 108 11.02 -14.67 17.29
N GLU A 109 12.25 -14.52 16.83
CA GLU A 109 12.72 -13.29 16.20
C GLU A 109 11.89 -12.96 14.96
N LYS A 110 11.61 -13.95 14.11
CA LYS A 110 10.73 -13.79 12.94
C LYS A 110 9.30 -13.41 13.32
N LEU A 111 8.71 -14.05 14.33
CA LEU A 111 7.38 -13.67 14.83
C LEU A 111 7.33 -12.24 15.34
N ALA A 112 8.35 -11.79 16.06
CA ALA A 112 8.43 -10.42 16.55
C ALA A 112 8.45 -9.41 15.38
N LEU A 113 9.28 -9.67 14.35
CA LEU A 113 9.35 -8.83 13.16
C LEU A 113 8.00 -8.79 12.40
N LEU A 114 7.37 -9.95 12.19
CA LEU A 114 6.08 -10.04 11.50
C LEU A 114 4.97 -9.30 12.26
N SER A 115 4.95 -9.35 13.58
CA SER A 115 3.98 -8.60 14.39
C SER A 115 4.18 -7.08 14.30
N GLN A 116 5.42 -6.60 14.20
CA GLN A 116 5.71 -5.18 14.00
C GLN A 116 5.31 -4.71 12.60
N THR A 117 5.49 -5.57 11.57
CA THR A 117 5.01 -5.30 10.22
C THR A 117 3.48 -5.22 10.18
N GLU A 118 2.76 -6.12 10.85
CA GLU A 118 1.29 -6.06 10.94
C GLU A 118 0.79 -4.78 11.62
N ILE A 119 1.47 -4.31 12.67
CA ILE A 119 1.15 -3.03 13.35
C ILE A 119 1.39 -1.84 12.41
N ASN A 120 2.50 -1.84 11.67
CA ASN A 120 2.81 -0.78 10.71
C ASN A 120 1.91 -0.83 9.47
N GLU A 121 1.48 -2.03 9.04
CA GLU A 121 0.52 -2.24 7.96
C GLU A 121 -0.90 -1.92 8.39
N THR A 122 -1.31 -2.13 9.65
CA THR A 122 -2.62 -1.67 10.14
C THR A 122 -2.68 -0.15 10.31
N GLU A 123 -1.56 0.52 10.57
CA GLU A 123 -1.48 1.99 10.51
C GLU A 123 -1.36 2.53 9.07
N LYS A 124 -0.77 1.78 8.12
CA LYS A 124 -0.69 2.15 6.69
C LYS A 124 -1.85 1.65 5.82
N SER A 125 -2.64 0.70 6.30
CA SER A 125 -3.84 0.15 5.67
C SER A 125 -5.09 0.73 6.31
N GLY A 126 -5.12 2.06 6.47
CA GLY A 126 -6.37 2.75 6.25
C GLY A 126 -6.68 2.61 4.77
N GLU A 127 -7.31 1.48 4.39
CA GLU A 127 -7.86 1.29 3.05
C GLU A 127 -8.59 2.58 2.69
N LEU A 128 -8.21 3.21 1.57
CA LEU A 128 -8.72 4.53 1.19
C LEU A 128 -10.25 4.46 1.07
N SER A 129 -10.94 4.82 2.15
CA SER A 129 -12.39 4.76 2.21
C SER A 129 -12.95 6.08 1.70
N ILE A 130 -13.51 6.05 0.50
CA ILE A 130 -14.26 7.19 -0.03
C ILE A 130 -15.65 7.16 0.62
N ARG A 131 -15.98 8.20 1.39
CA ARG A 131 -17.32 8.40 1.94
C ARG A 131 -17.89 9.75 1.51
N LYS A 132 -19.19 9.78 1.21
CA LYS A 132 -19.92 11.02 0.98
C LYS A 132 -20.10 11.74 2.32
N VAL A 133 -19.57 12.96 2.41
CA VAL A 133 -19.63 13.79 3.64
C VAL A 133 -20.75 14.83 3.62
N TRP A 134 -21.26 15.16 2.43
CA TRP A 134 -22.32 16.14 2.26
C TRP A 134 -23.04 15.93 0.92
N GLU A 135 -24.36 16.14 0.91
CA GLU A 135 -25.22 16.20 -0.28
C GLU A 135 -25.49 17.68 -0.58
N VAL A 136 -25.02 18.17 -1.73
CA VAL A 136 -25.22 19.58 -2.11
C VAL A 136 -26.59 19.73 -2.78
N PRO A 137 -27.45 20.68 -2.36
CA PRO A 137 -28.81 20.78 -2.89
C PRO A 137 -28.94 21.21 -4.37
N ASP A 138 -27.98 21.96 -4.93
CA ASP A 138 -28.12 22.55 -6.29
C ASP A 138 -26.79 22.63 -7.07
N TYR A 139 -25.94 23.61 -6.75
CA TYR A 139 -24.69 23.93 -7.45
C TYR A 139 -23.66 24.45 -6.44
N LEU A 140 -22.43 23.93 -6.49
CA LEU A 140 -21.35 24.35 -5.59
C LEU A 140 -20.35 25.24 -6.33
N PHE A 141 -20.56 26.56 -6.33
CA PHE A 141 -19.51 27.51 -6.65
C PHE A 141 -18.67 27.75 -5.38
N GLY A 142 -17.89 26.74 -5.02
CA GLY A 142 -17.33 26.61 -3.69
C GLY A 142 -16.02 25.85 -3.65
N GLU A 143 -15.27 26.02 -2.56
CA GLU A 143 -13.96 25.40 -2.40
C GLU A 143 -13.81 24.88 -0.96
N VAL A 144 -13.08 23.76 -0.83
CA VAL A 144 -12.69 23.22 0.48
C VAL A 144 -11.58 24.09 1.07
N SER A 145 -11.65 24.39 2.37
CA SER A 145 -10.60 25.13 3.06
C SER A 145 -9.27 24.36 3.05
N PRO A 146 -8.11 25.05 3.12
CA PRO A 146 -6.79 24.39 3.13
C PRO A 146 -6.62 23.38 4.27
N ASP A 147 -7.30 23.59 5.40
CA ASP A 147 -7.30 22.69 6.55
C ASP A 147 -8.37 21.58 6.49
N GLY A 148 -9.17 21.54 5.41
CA GLY A 148 -10.18 20.52 5.16
C GLY A 148 -11.40 20.57 6.09
N LYS A 149 -11.59 21.63 6.87
CA LYS A 149 -12.68 21.73 7.85
C LYS A 149 -13.96 22.35 7.29
N TYR A 150 -13.83 23.19 6.26
CA TYR A 150 -14.93 23.98 5.74
C TYR A 150 -15.07 23.83 4.23
N ILE A 151 -16.28 24.04 3.74
CA ILE A 151 -16.56 24.25 2.31
C ILE A 151 -17.23 25.61 2.18
N SER A 152 -16.62 26.56 1.47
CA SER A 152 -17.30 27.81 1.09
C SER A 152 -18.25 27.54 -0.07
N TYR A 153 -19.39 28.21 -0.12
CA TYR A 153 -20.31 28.12 -1.26
C TYR A 153 -21.29 29.30 -1.31
N GLY A 154 -21.69 29.68 -2.52
CA GLY A 154 -22.82 30.57 -2.76
C GLY A 154 -24.16 29.86 -2.53
N THR A 155 -25.11 30.53 -1.89
CA THR A 155 -26.46 30.02 -1.63
C THR A 155 -27.46 30.64 -2.59
N TRP A 156 -28.14 29.83 -3.42
CA TRP A 156 -29.14 30.36 -4.36
C TRP A 156 -30.38 30.94 -3.69
N SER A 157 -30.77 30.39 -2.54
CA SER A 157 -31.98 30.81 -1.83
C SER A 157 -31.89 32.23 -1.26
N THR A 158 -30.68 32.68 -0.91
CA THR A 158 -30.45 33.99 -0.29
C THR A 158 -29.46 34.88 -1.05
N GLY A 159 -28.68 34.29 -1.96
CA GLY A 159 -27.60 34.96 -2.70
C GLY A 159 -26.31 35.12 -1.90
N ASP A 160 -26.16 34.43 -0.77
CA ASP A 160 -25.06 34.70 0.15
C ASP A 160 -23.90 33.73 0.03
N LEU A 161 -22.72 34.23 0.40
CA LEU A 161 -21.61 33.36 0.72
C LEU A 161 -21.87 32.72 2.09
N ALA A 162 -21.77 31.39 2.13
CA ALA A 162 -21.84 30.60 3.34
C ALA A 162 -20.65 29.65 3.42
N ILE A 163 -20.43 29.09 4.60
CA ILE A 163 -19.52 27.98 4.83
C ILE A 163 -20.27 26.82 5.45
N TYR A 164 -19.93 25.60 5.02
CA TYR A 164 -20.38 24.36 5.62
C TYR A 164 -19.24 23.75 6.43
N GLU A 165 -19.48 23.45 7.71
CA GLU A 165 -18.50 22.83 8.60
C GLU A 165 -18.62 21.30 8.52
N LEU A 166 -17.57 20.64 8.03
CA LEU A 166 -17.56 19.21 7.76
C LEU A 166 -17.67 18.34 9.02
N ALA A 167 -17.21 18.85 10.17
CA ALA A 167 -17.18 18.09 11.41
C ALA A 167 -18.57 17.88 12.04
N ASN A 168 -19.46 18.87 11.91
CA ASN A 168 -20.76 18.86 12.58
C ASN A 168 -21.96 19.05 11.63
N GLY A 169 -21.71 19.27 10.34
CA GLY A 169 -22.72 19.43 9.31
C GLY A 169 -23.50 20.74 9.38
N LYS A 170 -22.96 21.76 10.04
CA LYS A 170 -23.62 23.06 10.19
C LYS A 170 -23.19 24.03 9.11
N THR A 171 -24.15 24.78 8.59
CA THR A 171 -23.91 25.92 7.70
C THR A 171 -23.89 27.22 8.50
N ARG A 172 -22.94 28.09 8.18
CA ARG A 172 -22.88 29.48 8.65
C ARG A 172 -22.83 30.44 7.48
N ARG A 173 -23.74 31.41 7.47
CA ARG A 173 -23.77 32.51 6.51
C ARG A 173 -22.70 33.54 6.86
N LEU A 174 -21.92 34.00 5.87
CA LEU A 174 -20.86 34.99 6.05
C LEU A 174 -21.26 36.39 5.55
N THR A 175 -22.06 36.48 4.49
CA THR A 175 -22.59 37.76 3.98
C THR A 175 -24.05 37.93 4.35
N ASN A 176 -24.54 39.15 4.46
CA ASN A 176 -25.97 39.41 4.62
C ASN A 176 -26.51 40.26 3.47
N ASN A 177 -26.92 39.60 2.39
CA ASN A 177 -27.73 40.20 1.34
C ASN A 177 -29.15 40.49 1.87
N ASP A 178 -29.47 41.77 2.04
CA ASP A 178 -30.82 42.26 2.35
C ASP A 178 -31.60 42.67 1.08
N SER A 179 -31.08 42.32 -0.10
CA SER A 179 -31.76 42.62 -1.36
C SER A 179 -33.09 41.89 -1.45
N SER A 180 -34.17 42.64 -1.69
CA SER A 180 -35.47 42.09 -2.05
C SER A 180 -35.44 41.34 -3.39
N ASN A 181 -34.41 41.56 -4.21
CA ASN A 181 -34.22 40.95 -5.52
C ASN A 181 -33.06 39.94 -5.53
N ARG A 182 -33.30 38.81 -4.85
CA ARG A 182 -32.32 37.72 -4.60
C ARG A 182 -31.77 37.08 -5.89
N SER A 183 -32.47 37.21 -7.01
CA SER A 183 -32.05 36.66 -8.30
C SER A 183 -30.97 37.49 -9.01
N GLN A 184 -30.69 38.71 -8.55
CA GLN A 184 -29.74 39.63 -9.19
C GLN A 184 -28.49 39.90 -8.35
N VAL A 185 -28.52 39.58 -7.06
CA VAL A 185 -27.40 39.81 -6.14
C VAL A 185 -27.00 38.50 -5.52
N TYR A 186 -25.83 37.98 -5.89
CA TYR A 186 -25.34 36.73 -5.31
C TYR A 186 -23.80 36.61 -5.28
N ALA A 187 -23.30 35.85 -4.30
CA ALA A 187 -21.93 35.35 -4.28
C ALA A 187 -21.80 34.13 -5.23
N GLU A 188 -20.77 34.13 -6.07
CA GLU A 188 -20.54 33.06 -7.05
C GLU A 188 -19.25 32.29 -6.73
N TYR A 189 -18.12 32.64 -7.33
CA TYR A 189 -16.84 31.95 -7.09
C TYR A 189 -16.22 32.39 -5.77
N SER A 190 -15.58 31.46 -5.07
CA SER A 190 -14.81 31.76 -3.86
C SER A 190 -13.48 31.01 -3.83
N ARG A 191 -12.48 31.62 -3.18
CA ARG A 191 -11.17 31.01 -2.92
C ARG A 191 -10.69 31.33 -1.52
N TRP A 192 -10.08 30.34 -0.88
CA TRP A 192 -9.50 30.49 0.45
C TRP A 192 -8.11 31.12 0.40
N SER A 193 -7.81 31.97 1.39
CA SER A 193 -6.41 32.32 1.65
C SER A 193 -5.63 31.08 2.09
N PRO A 194 -4.32 30.96 1.79
CA PRO A 194 -3.52 29.80 2.18
C PRO A 194 -3.52 29.52 3.69
N ASP A 195 -3.71 30.55 4.52
CA ASP A 195 -3.81 30.44 5.97
C ASP A 195 -5.22 30.13 6.48
N GLY A 196 -6.22 30.02 5.59
CA GLY A 196 -7.61 29.70 5.90
C GLY A 196 -8.41 30.79 6.61
N LYS A 197 -7.86 32.00 6.77
CA LYS A 197 -8.50 33.07 7.56
C LYS A 197 -9.45 33.97 6.76
N GLN A 198 -9.25 34.04 5.45
CA GLN A 198 -10.02 34.92 4.56
C GLN A 198 -10.52 34.14 3.35
N ILE A 199 -11.62 34.63 2.79
CA ILE A 199 -12.18 34.14 1.55
C ILE A 199 -12.29 35.32 0.60
N VAL A 200 -11.67 35.21 -0.56
CA VAL A 200 -11.96 36.09 -1.69
C VAL A 200 -13.12 35.50 -2.47
N TYR A 201 -14.07 36.33 -2.89
CA TYR A 201 -15.24 35.87 -3.61
C TYR A 201 -15.72 36.91 -4.62
N THR A 202 -16.38 36.43 -5.66
CA THR A 202 -17.05 37.29 -6.64
C THR A 202 -18.47 37.60 -6.17
N TRP A 203 -18.82 38.88 -6.23
CA TRP A 203 -20.14 39.38 -5.86
C TRP A 203 -20.77 40.00 -7.08
N ARG A 204 -21.87 39.41 -7.53
CA ARG A 204 -22.66 39.93 -8.64
C ARG A 204 -23.73 40.86 -8.10
N ASN A 205 -23.88 42.01 -8.73
CA ASN A 205 -24.99 42.95 -8.48
C ASN A 205 -25.59 43.38 -9.83
N GLY A 206 -26.62 42.67 -10.28
CA GLY A 206 -27.21 42.85 -11.60
C GLY A 206 -26.26 42.41 -12.72
N MET A 207 -25.68 43.39 -13.43
CA MET A 207 -24.68 43.17 -14.49
C MET A 207 -23.25 43.45 -14.03
N GLU A 208 -23.07 44.01 -12.84
CA GLU A 208 -21.76 44.37 -12.31
C GLU A 208 -21.18 43.21 -11.48
N TYR A 209 -19.87 43.03 -11.58
CA TYR A 209 -19.11 42.08 -10.78
C TYR A 209 -18.08 42.81 -9.93
N GLU A 210 -18.03 42.42 -8.66
CA GLU A 210 -17.02 42.88 -7.71
C GLU A 210 -16.21 41.70 -7.20
N LEU A 211 -14.92 41.90 -7.00
CA LEU A 211 -14.09 41.00 -6.21
C LEU A 211 -14.04 41.52 -4.78
N ARG A 212 -14.47 40.70 -3.83
CA ARG A 212 -14.55 41.05 -2.41
C ARG A 212 -13.75 40.05 -1.57
N THR A 213 -13.32 40.46 -0.39
CA THR A 213 -12.72 39.58 0.62
C THR A 213 -13.52 39.68 1.92
N ILE A 214 -13.63 38.56 2.65
CA ILE A 214 -14.29 38.49 3.94
C ILE A 214 -13.55 37.55 4.90
N GLY A 215 -13.55 37.88 6.19
CA GLY A 215 -13.07 37.01 7.25
C GLY A 215 -14.09 35.95 7.65
N LEU A 216 -13.63 34.91 8.34
CA LEU A 216 -14.53 33.87 8.86
C LEU A 216 -15.44 34.35 10.00
N ASP A 217 -15.17 35.49 10.62
CA ASP A 217 -16.08 36.09 11.58
C ASP A 217 -17.32 36.72 10.91
N GLY A 218 -17.33 36.83 9.58
CA GLY A 218 -18.38 37.53 8.83
C GLY A 218 -18.33 39.05 9.01
N SER A 219 -17.20 39.60 9.48
CA SER A 219 -16.98 41.04 9.56
C SER A 219 -17.06 41.69 8.17
N GLU A 220 -17.38 42.99 8.12
CA GLU A 220 -17.77 43.70 6.89
C GLU A 220 -16.87 43.38 5.68
N PRO A 221 -17.45 42.88 4.57
CA PRO A 221 -16.65 42.51 3.41
C PRO A 221 -15.95 43.72 2.78
N LYS A 222 -14.70 43.53 2.38
CA LYS A 222 -13.90 44.56 1.72
C LYS A 222 -13.89 44.35 0.20
N VAL A 223 -14.25 45.38 -0.56
CA VAL A 223 -14.12 45.38 -2.03
C VAL A 223 -12.65 45.54 -2.41
N LEU A 224 -12.15 44.60 -3.21
CA LEU A 224 -10.78 44.61 -3.75
C LEU A 224 -10.75 45.15 -5.18
N TYR A 225 -11.78 44.87 -5.97
CA TYR A 225 -11.86 45.30 -7.35
C TYR A 225 -13.32 45.45 -7.79
N THR A 226 -13.60 46.46 -8.61
CA THR A 226 -14.87 46.66 -9.29
C THR A 226 -14.60 47.17 -10.69
N ASN A 227 -15.34 46.66 -11.69
CA ASN A 227 -15.27 47.16 -13.06
C ASN A 227 -16.64 47.13 -13.70
N LYS A 228 -17.13 48.31 -14.08
CA LYS A 228 -18.46 48.51 -14.68
C LYS A 228 -18.58 47.96 -16.10
N GLU A 229 -17.46 47.68 -16.76
CA GLU A 229 -17.41 47.10 -18.10
C GLU A 229 -17.18 45.58 -18.06
N ALA A 230 -16.71 45.04 -16.93
CA ALA A 230 -16.46 43.61 -16.77
C ALA A 230 -17.79 42.87 -16.53
N ARG A 231 -18.18 42.06 -17.51
CA ARG A 231 -19.40 41.24 -17.46
C ARG A 231 -19.20 39.88 -16.78
N TYR A 232 -17.97 39.58 -16.35
CA TYR A 232 -17.61 38.32 -15.71
C TYR A 232 -16.22 38.41 -15.04
N ILE A 233 -16.10 37.83 -13.84
CA ILE A 233 -14.84 37.64 -13.10
C ILE A 233 -14.90 36.22 -12.52
N ALA A 234 -13.87 35.39 -12.76
CA ALA A 234 -13.76 34.02 -12.26
C ALA A 234 -12.44 33.81 -11.54
#